data_AF-A0A7I9YRY1-F1
#
_entry.id   AF-A0A7I9YRY1-F1
#
_cell.length_a   1.000
_cell.length_b   1.000
_cell.length_c   1.000
_cell.angle_alpha   90.00
_cell.angle_beta   90.00
_cell.angle_gamma   90.00
#
_symmetry.space_group_name_H-M   'P 1'
#
loop_
_entity.id
_entity.type
_entity.pdbx_description
1 polymer ?
#
loop_
_entity_poly.entity_id
_entity_poly.type
_entity_poly.pdbx_seq_one_letter_code
_entity_poly.pdbx_strand_id
1 'polypeptide(L)' 'MSEVAAGELRIVVRDEESLVRTVRNTERDGVRVEVTGVSPLVRDQDAVFFGSLDTIDRLDPRDGELVADDSAGFRSSRL' A
#
# COMPACT_ATOMS: atom_id res chain seq x y z
N MET A 1 4.68 -14.88 -9.33
CA MET A 1 5.59 -13.71 -9.47
C MET A 1 4.83 -12.63 -10.22
N SER A 2 3.92 -11.92 -9.55
CA SER A 2 3.12 -10.90 -10.23
C SER A 2 3.97 -9.67 -10.51
N GLU A 3 3.87 -9.17 -11.74
CA GLU A 3 4.57 -8.00 -12.26
C GLU A 3 4.09 -6.74 -11.51
N VAL A 4 5.02 -5.93 -11.00
CA VAL A 4 4.69 -4.66 -10.34
C VAL A 4 4.77 -3.56 -11.38
N ALA A 5 3.62 -3.08 -11.85
CA ALA A 5 3.55 -1.83 -12.60
C ALA A 5 3.71 -0.65 -11.62
N ALA A 6 4.73 0.17 -11.84
CA ALA A 6 4.97 1.39 -11.07
C ALA A 6 3.88 2.44 -11.38
N GLY A 7 3.37 3.12 -10.34
CA GLY A 7 2.42 4.23 -10.43
C GLY A 7 1.01 3.94 -9.90
N GLU A 8 0.51 2.71 -10.05
CA GLU A 8 -0.86 2.34 -9.63
C GLU A 8 -0.90 1.35 -8.45
N LEU A 9 0.24 0.74 -8.12
CA LEU A 9 0.30 -0.24 -7.04
C LEU A 9 0.50 0.44 -5.68
N ARG A 10 -0.46 0.23 -4.78
CA ARG A 10 -0.30 0.48 -3.35
C ARG A 10 0.27 -0.76 -2.67
N ILE A 11 1.17 -0.53 -1.73
CA ILE A 11 1.75 -1.57 -0.91
C ILE A 11 1.61 -1.22 0.56
N VAL A 12 1.62 -2.24 1.40
CA VAL A 12 1.81 -2.11 2.84
C VAL A 12 3.22 -2.59 3.16
N VAL A 13 3.98 -1.75 3.86
CA VAL A 13 5.34 -2.07 4.30
C VAL A 13 5.56 -1.43 5.66
N ARG A 14 5.99 -2.23 6.64
CA ARG A 14 6.13 -1.81 8.05
C ARG A 14 4.85 -1.17 8.61
N ASP A 15 3.70 -1.80 8.35
CA ASP A 15 2.37 -1.35 8.76
C ASP A 15 1.91 -0.01 8.17
N GLU A 16 2.68 0.54 7.22
CA GLU A 16 2.37 1.81 6.58
C GLU A 16 2.08 1.64 5.09
N GLU A 17 1.08 2.37 4.63
CA GLU A 17 0.69 2.37 3.23
C GLU A 17 1.56 3.31 2.41
N SER A 18 2.05 2.79 1.28
CA SER A 18 2.91 3.51 0.36
C SER A 18 2.52 3.28 -1.10
N LEU A 19 2.77 4.27 -1.95
CA LEU A 19 2.58 4.21 -3.40
C LEU A 19 3.90 3.88 -4.09
N VAL A 20 3.90 2.88 -4.97
CA VAL A 20 5.11 2.46 -5.69
C VAL A 20 5.43 3.41 -6.85
N ARG A 21 6.65 3.96 -6.83
CA ARG A 21 7.18 4.82 -7.91
C ARG A 21 8.05 4.05 -8.89
N THR A 22 8.91 3.19 -8.38
CA THR A 22 9.89 2.46 -9.20
C THR A 22 10.13 1.08 -8.58
N VAL A 23 10.22 0.06 -9.44
CA VAL A 23 10.66 -1.29 -9.03
C VAL A 23 11.86 -1.70 -9.84
N ARG A 24 12.91 -2.20 -9.18
CA ARG A 24 14.11 -2.72 -9.83
C ARG A 24 14.50 -4.05 -9.20
N ASN A 25 14.87 -5.02 -10.03
CA ASN A 25 15.53 -6.22 -9.54
C ASN A 25 17.00 -5.92 -9.27
N THR A 26 17.51 -6.42 -8.14
CA THR A 26 18.92 -6.36 -7.79
C THR A 26 19.55 -7.73 -8.04
N GLU A 27 20.83 -7.76 -8.40
CA GLU A 27 21.53 -8.99 -8.81
C GLU A 27 21.69 -10.00 -7.66
N ARG A 28 21.65 -9.54 -6.39
CA ARG A 28 21.91 -10.38 -5.22
C ARG A 28 20.81 -10.34 -4.15
N ASP A 29 20.03 -9.26 -4.07
CA ASP A 29 19.25 -8.93 -2.86
C ASP A 29 17.74 -8.84 -3.11
N GLY A 30 17.26 -9.41 -4.22
CA GLY A 30 15.84 -9.44 -4.57
C GLY A 30 15.36 -8.12 -5.19
N VAL A 31 14.16 -7.68 -4.84
CA VAL A 31 13.52 -6.49 -5.43
C VAL A 31 13.79 -5.23 -4.59
N ARG A 32 14.22 -4.15 -5.25
CA ARG A 32 14.30 -2.80 -4.68
C ARG A 32 13.09 -1.99 -5.13
N VAL A 33 12.35 -1.44 -4.17
CA VAL A 33 11.13 -0.68 -4.42
C VAL A 33 11.32 0.73 -3.87
N GLU A 34 11.10 1.73 -4.73
CA GLU A 34 11.02 3.14 -4.35
C GLU A 34 9.55 3.51 -4.20
N VAL A 35 9.20 4.14 -3.08
CA VAL A 35 7.82 4.49 -2.76
C VAL A 35 7.69 5.90 -2.19
N THR A 36 6.47 6.45 -2.26
CA THR A 36 6.04 7.63 -1.50
C THR A 36 4.96 7.23 -0.52
N GLY A 37 5.09 7.59 0.76
CA GLY A 37 4.09 7.27 1.78
C GLY A 37 2.77 8.01 1.56
N VAL A 38 1.67 7.29 1.75
CA VAL A 38 0.30 7.82 1.58
C VAL A 38 -0.53 7.77 2.86
N SER A 39 -0.11 6.96 3.84
CA SER A 39 -0.72 6.96 5.17
C SER A 39 -0.46 8.29 5.89
N PRO A 40 -1.29 8.67 6.89
CA PRO A 40 -1.11 9.92 7.61
C PRO A 40 0.26 10.10 8.27
N LEU A 41 0.91 9.01 8.71
CA LEU A 41 2.17 9.08 9.44
C LEU A 41 3.37 9.34 8.53
N VAL A 42 3.38 8.77 7.32
CA VAL A 42 4.49 8.87 6.35
C VAL A 42 4.11 9.63 5.09
N ARG A 43 3.05 10.44 5.14
CA ARG A 43 2.55 11.20 3.99
C ARG A 43 3.66 12.03 3.35
N ASP A 44 3.76 11.94 2.02
CA ASP A 44 4.72 12.67 1.18
C ASP A 44 6.20 12.35 1.49
N GLN A 45 6.47 11.30 2.26
CA GLN A 45 7.81 10.83 2.54
C GLN A 45 8.24 9.78 1.52
N ASP A 46 9.37 10.03 0.85
CA ASP A 46 9.99 9.07 -0.04
C ASP A 46 10.82 8.05 0.76
N ALA A 47 10.70 6.77 0.41
CA ALA A 47 11.42 5.67 1.04
C ALA A 47 11.85 4.60 0.02
N VAL A 48 12.85 3.80 0.42
CA VAL A 48 13.36 2.68 -0.38
C VAL A 48 13.36 1.42 0.46
N PHE A 49 12.73 0.37 -0.06
CA PHE A 49 12.62 -0.92 0.60
C PHE A 49 13.24 -2.04 -0.26
N PHE A 50 13.66 -3.10 0.41
CA PHE A 50 14.24 -4.28 -0.25
C PHE A 50 13.44 -5.51 0.13
N GLY A 51 12.98 -6.30 -0.85
CA GLY A 51 12.18 -7.49 -0.58
C GLY A 51 12.91 -8.61 0.18
N SER A 52 14.24 -8.51 0.33
CA SER A 52 15.03 -9.39 1.20
C SER A 52 15.07 -8.93 2.67
N LEU A 53 14.79 -7.65 2.94
CA LEU A 53 14.87 -7.03 4.27
C LEU A 53 13.49 -6.68 4.84
N ASP A 54 12.52 -6.41 3.97
CA ASP A 54 11.19 -5.93 4.32
C ASP A 54 10.11 -6.85 3.72
N THR A 55 9.04 -7.05 4.48
CA THR A 55 7.81 -7.67 3.95
C THR A 55 7.04 -6.61 3.17
N ILE A 56 6.81 -6.89 1.88
CA ILE A 56 6.12 -5.98 0.96
C ILE A 56 4.84 -6.66 0.50
N ASP A 57 3.72 -6.24 1.07
CA ASP A 57 2.40 -6.77 0.76
C ASP A 57 1.69 -5.87 -0.26
N ARG A 58 1.11 -6.48 -1.29
CA ARG A 58 0.33 -5.73 -2.29
C ARG A 58 -1.06 -5.44 -1.76
N LEU A 59 -1.47 -4.18 -1.86
CA LEU A 59 -2.83 -3.77 -1.56
C LEU A 59 -3.64 -3.75 -2.86
N ASP A 60 -4.39 -4.82 -3.11
CA ASP A 60 -5.31 -4.89 -4.25
C ASP A 60 -6.72 -4.44 -3.80
N PRO A 61 -7.28 -3.37 -4.39
CA PRO A 61 -8.63 -2.91 -4.02
C PRO A 61 -9.72 -3.95 -4.30
N ARG A 62 -9.47 -4.94 -5.17
CA ARG A 62 -10.42 -6.01 -5.48
C ARG A 62 -10.55 -7.05 -4.37
N ASP A 63 -9.52 -7.16 -3.54
CA ASP A 63 -9.50 -8.07 -2.39
C ASP A 63 -10.12 -7.43 -1.14
N GLY A 64 -10.57 -6.17 -1.24
CA GLY A 64 -11.21 -5.45 -0.15
C GLY A 64 -12.54 -6.07 0.25
N GLU A 65 -12.71 -6.33 1.55
CA GLU A 65 -13.99 -6.74 2.12
C GLU A 65 -14.88 -5.51 2.35
N LEU A 66 -16.10 -5.55 1.83
CA LEU A 66 -17.09 -4.51 2.09
C LEU A 66 -17.67 -4.69 3.50
N VAL A 67 -17.32 -3.79 4.40
CA VAL A 67 -17.86 -3.76 5.76
C VAL A 67 -19.03 -2.78 5.83
N ALA A 68 -20.18 -3.24 6.30
CA ALA A 68 -21.34 -2.38 6.52
C ALA A 68 -21.05 -1.39 7.65
N ASP A 69 -21.41 -0.12 7.45
CA ASP A 69 -21.30 0.91 8.49
C ASP A 69 -22.45 0.74 9.50
N ASP A 70 -22.14 0.14 10.65
CA ASP A 70 -23.08 -0.02 11.78
C ASP A 70 -23.12 1.20 12.71
N SER A 71 -22.46 2.31 12.35
CA SER A 71 -22.46 3.51 13.19
C SER A 71 -23.87 4.08 13.34
N ALA A 72 -24.19 4.51 14.57
CA ALA A 72 -25.54 4.95 14.93
C ALA A 72 -25.97 6.28 14.29
N GLY A 73 -25.10 6.94 13.52
CA GLY A 73 -25.24 8.32 13.06
C GLY A 73 -26.31 8.56 11.98
N PHE A 74 -26.76 7.53 11.27
CA PHE A 74 -27.70 7.70 10.14
C PHE A 74 -29.13 7.24 10.42
N ARG A 75 -29.46 6.75 11.61
CA ARG A 75 -30.81 6.25 11.93
C ARG A 75 -31.87 7.34 12.20
N SER A 76 -31.51 8.62 12.15
CA SER A 76 -32.45 9.72 12.45
C SER A 76 -32.78 10.65 11.28
N SER A 77 -32.27 10.42 10.06
CA SER A 77 -32.72 11.20 8.90
C SER A 77 -34.05 10.63 8.42
N ARG A 78 -35.13 11.16 8.99
CA ARG A 78 -36.50 10.93 8.56
C ARG A 78 -36.70 11.63 7.22
N LEU A 79 -37.17 10.87 6.22
CA LEU A 79 -37.64 11.34 4.91
C LEU A 79 -38.67 12.47 5.03
#